data_AF-A0A832B6H2-F1
#
_entry.id   AF-A0A832B6H2-F1
#
_cell.length_a   1.000
_cell.length_b   1.000
_cell.length_c   1.000
_cell.angle_alpha   90.00
_cell.angle_beta   90.00
_cell.angle_gamma   90.00
#
_symmetry.space_group_name_H-M   'P 1'
#
loop_
_entity.id
_entity.type
_entity.pdbx_description
1 polymer ?
#
loop_
_entity_poly.entity_id
_entity_poly.type
_entity_poly.pdbx_seq_one_letter_code
_entity_poly.pdbx_strand_id
1 'polypeptide(L)'
;MSNKIAKVLVDQRERNQQILQALEAGSEVEVRTLPIGDYIVSDRVAIERKTIQDFQSSIISGRIFDQISRILEHYSRPIIIIEGDKSEFLLGNNVFLG
;
A
#
# COMPACT_ATOMS: atom_id res chain seq x y z
N MET A 1 16.90 13.87 24.06
CA MET A 1 16.17 13.90 22.78
C MET A 1 15.06 12.86 22.88
N SER A 2 13.78 13.22 22.70
CA SER A 2 12.70 12.23 22.74
C SER A 2 12.85 11.31 21.53
N ASN A 3 12.97 10.00 21.76
CA ASN A 3 12.91 9.02 20.69
C ASN A 3 11.49 9.08 20.10
N LYS A 4 11.29 9.85 19.02
CA LYS A 4 9.98 9.94 18.36
C LYS A 4 9.77 8.61 17.65
N ILE A 5 8.99 7.74 18.28
CA ILE A 5 8.49 6.53 17.65
C ILE A 5 7.60 6.98 16.48
N ALA A 6 7.86 6.49 15.28
CA ALA A 6 7.04 6.83 14.11
C ALA A 6 5.62 6.32 14.34
N LYS A 7 4.60 7.11 13.98
CA LYS A 7 3.20 6.68 14.08
C LYS A 7 2.73 6.15 12.73
N VAL A 8 2.14 4.96 12.72
CA VAL A 8 1.59 4.32 11.53
C VAL A 8 0.10 4.08 11.74
N LEU A 9 -0.70 4.57 10.79
CA LEU A 9 -2.13 4.28 10.74
C LEU A 9 -2.34 3.10 9.80
N VAL A 10 -3.12 2.12 10.23
CA VAL A 10 -3.38 0.90 9.45
C VAL A 10 -4.87 0.82 9.16
N ASP A 11 -5.24 0.61 7.90
CA ASP A 11 -6.62 0.36 7.53
C ASP A 11 -7.11 -0.94 8.19
N GLN A 12 -8.31 -0.90 8.75
CA GLN A 12 -8.91 -2.06 9.42
C GLN A 12 -9.06 -3.29 8.51
N ARG A 13 -9.19 -3.10 7.19
CA ARG A 13 -9.28 -4.18 6.19
C ARG A 13 -7.94 -4.90 6.01
N GLU A 14 -6.82 -4.21 6.21
CA GLU A 14 -5.46 -4.76 6.14
C GLU A 14 -4.92 -5.22 7.50
N ARG A 15 -5.82 -5.44 8.47
CA ARG A 15 -5.46 -5.91 9.80
C ARG A 15 -4.97 -7.37 9.77
N ASN A 16 -3.67 -7.54 9.60
CA ASN A 16 -2.98 -8.84 9.69
C ASN A 16 -2.09 -8.88 10.94
N GLN A 17 -2.20 -9.92 11.77
CA GLN A 17 -1.45 -10.04 13.02
C GLN A 17 0.08 -9.99 12.83
N GLN A 18 0.60 -10.61 11.77
CA GLN A 18 2.04 -10.63 11.48
C GLN A 18 2.53 -9.23 11.09
N ILE A 19 1.76 -8.51 10.28
CA ILE A 19 2.09 -7.13 9.87
C ILE A 19 2.03 -6.19 11.07
N LEU A 20 0.99 -6.28 11.90
CA LEU A 20 0.87 -5.45 13.10
C LEU A 20 2.05 -5.68 14.05
N GLN A 21 2.41 -6.93 14.34
CA GLN A 21 3.57 -7.24 15.19
C GLN A 21 4.87 -6.67 14.63
N ALA A 22 5.08 -6.78 13.31
CA ALA A 22 6.26 -6.22 12.66
C ALA A 22 6.32 -4.69 12.75
N LEU A 23 5.17 -4.01 12.59
CA LEU A 23 5.07 -2.56 12.72
C LEU A 23 5.25 -2.10 14.18
N GLU A 24 4.60 -2.76 15.13
CA GLU A 24 4.67 -2.45 16.57
C GLU A 24 6.08 -2.59 17.14
N ALA A 25 6.95 -3.40 16.51
CA ALA A 25 8.35 -3.53 16.89
C ALA A 25 9.18 -2.23 16.70
N GLY A 26 8.70 -1.29 15.89
CA GLY A 26 9.43 -0.04 15.58
C GLY A 26 8.56 1.22 15.47
N SER A 27 7.25 1.11 15.64
CA SER A 27 6.30 2.20 15.45
C SER A 27 5.11 2.13 16.41
N GLU A 28 4.46 3.28 16.63
CA GLU A 28 3.16 3.34 17.30
C GLU A 28 2.09 3.07 16.25
N VAL A 29 1.33 1.99 16.43
CA VAL A 29 0.33 1.54 15.45
C VAL A 29 -1.07 1.91 15.91
N GLU A 30 -1.84 2.55 15.04
CA GLU A 30 -3.26 2.84 15.26
C GLU A 30 -4.10 2.24 14.12
N VAL A 31 -4.96 1.29 14.44
CA VAL A 31 -5.87 0.66 13.46
C VAL A 31 -7.18 1.44 13.41
N ARG A 32 -7.59 1.86 12.20
CA ARG A 32 -8.88 2.53 11.96
C ARG A 32 -9.35 2.32 10.52
N THR A 33 -10.59 2.67 10.22
CA THR A 33 -11.03 2.75 8.82
C THR A 33 -10.39 3.98 8.17
N LEU A 34 -9.61 3.76 7.11
CA LEU A 34 -9.01 4.82 6.32
C LEU A 34 -9.87 5.08 5.08
N PRO A 35 -10.10 6.36 4.71
CA PRO A 35 -10.81 6.67 3.48
C PRO A 35 -9.98 6.29 2.23
N ILE A 36 -8.65 6.28 2.36
CA ILE A 36 -7.71 5.99 1.27
C ILE A 36 -6.39 5.44 1.79
N GLY A 37 -5.78 4.53 1.03
CA GLY A 37 -4.55 3.84 1.37
C GLY A 37 -4.75 2.76 2.44
N ASP A 38 -3.76 1.87 2.53
CA ASP A 38 -3.73 0.78 3.50
C ASP A 38 -2.92 1.15 4.74
N TYR A 39 -1.84 1.92 4.55
CA TYR A 39 -1.00 2.40 5.65
C TYR A 39 -0.64 3.87 5.47
N ILE A 40 -0.86 4.69 6.50
CA ILE A 40 -0.41 6.10 6.51
C ILE A 40 0.75 6.23 7.49
N VAL A 41 1.93 6.56 6.98
CA VAL A 41 3.17 6.64 7.78
C VAL A 41 3.60 8.09 8.04
N SER A 42 2.97 9.05 7.37
CA SER A 42 3.08 10.49 7.64
C SER A 42 1.91 11.25 6.99
N ASP A 43 1.84 12.55 7.23
CA ASP A 43 0.94 13.48 6.51
C ASP A 43 1.18 13.53 4.99
N ARG A 44 2.32 13.04 4.50
CA ARG A 44 2.69 13.08 3.08
C ARG A 44 2.70 11.74 2.38
N VAL A 45 2.74 10.64 3.13
CA VAL A 45 3.01 9.29 2.60
C VAL A 45 1.89 8.35 2.99
N ALA A 46 1.14 7.93 1.97
CA ALA A 46 0.24 6.78 2.00
C ALA A 46 0.89 5.60 1.26
N ILE A 47 0.68 4.42 1.79
CA ILE A 47 1.13 3.15 1.22
C ILE A 47 -0.12 2.35 0.85
N GLU A 48 -0.16 1.89 -0.40
CA GLU A 48 -1.10 0.87 -0.87
C GLU A 48 -0.34 -0.46 -1.03
N ARG A 49 -0.87 -1.54 -0.47
CA ARG A 49 -0.31 -2.88 -0.59
C ARG A 49 -1.13 -3.68 -1.59
N LYS A 50 -0.45 -4.35 -2.51
CA LYS A 50 -1.08 -5.21 -3.51
C LYS A 50 -0.34 -6.52 -3.65
N THR A 51 -1.07 -7.61 -3.76
CA THR A 51 -0.49 -8.86 -4.24
C THR A 51 -0.08 -8.71 -5.71
N ILE A 52 0.85 -9.53 -6.19
CA ILE A 52 1.21 -9.57 -7.62
C ILE A 52 -0.03 -9.80 -8.49
N GLN A 53 -0.90 -10.74 -8.11
CA GLN A 53 -2.10 -11.11 -8.86
C GLN A 53 -3.10 -9.94 -8.92
N ASP A 54 -3.30 -9.23 -7.80
CA ASP A 54 -4.16 -8.05 -7.73
C ASP A 54 -3.59 -6.89 -8.53
N PHE A 55 -2.26 -6.73 -8.53
CA PHE A 55 -1.57 -5.72 -9.32
C PHE A 55 -1.76 -5.98 -10.81
N GLN A 56 -1.51 -7.21 -11.28
CA GLN A 56 -1.72 -7.59 -12.67
C GLN A 56 -3.16 -7.40 -13.13
N SER A 57 -4.12 -7.88 -12.32
CA SER A 57 -5.54 -7.72 -12.61
C SER A 57 -5.95 -6.24 -12.67
N SER A 58 -5.34 -5.39 -11.84
CA SER A 58 -5.59 -3.94 -11.86
C SER A 58 -4.94 -3.20 -13.04
N ILE A 59 -3.81 -3.70 -13.55
CA ILE A 59 -3.21 -3.20 -14.80
C ILE A 59 -4.12 -3.55 -15.98
N ILE A 60 -4.50 -4.83 -16.11
CA ILE A 60 -5.34 -5.31 -17.22
C ILE A 60 -6.67 -4.55 -17.27
N SER A 61 -7.28 -4.27 -16.11
CA SER A 61 -8.55 -3.54 -16.03
C SER A 61 -8.41 -2.01 -16.08
N GLY A 62 -7.18 -1.46 -16.07
CA GLY A 62 -6.93 -0.01 -15.96
C GLY A 62 -7.23 0.61 -14.58
N ARG A 63 -7.89 -0.12 -13.67
CA ARG A 63 -8.28 0.35 -12.33
C ARG A 63 -7.11 0.90 -11.49
N ILE A 64 -5.89 0.43 -11.74
CA ILE A 64 -4.70 0.89 -11.01
C ILE A 64 -4.46 2.41 -11.16
N PHE A 65 -4.80 2.99 -12.31
CA PHE A 65 -4.60 4.42 -12.56
C PHE A 65 -5.56 5.29 -11.76
N ASP A 66 -6.83 4.87 -11.63
CA ASP A 66 -7.81 5.55 -10.80
C ASP A 66 -7.41 5.51 -9.33
N GLN A 67 -6.90 4.36 -8.86
CA GLN A 67 -6.40 4.20 -7.50
C GLN A 67 -5.21 5.15 -7.23
N ILE A 68 -4.20 5.15 -8.10
CA ILE A 68 -3.04 6.02 -7.98
C ILE A 68 -3.46 7.50 -7.97
N SER A 69 -4.37 7.89 -8.87
CA SER A 69 -4.84 9.29 -8.97
C SER A 69 -5.49 9.75 -7.67
N ARG A 70 -6.39 8.93 -7.10
CA ARG A 70 -7.03 9.23 -5.80
C ARG A 70 -6.01 9.40 -4.67
N ILE A 71 -4.97 8.56 -4.62
CA ILE A 71 -3.96 8.66 -3.57
C ILE A 71 -3.13 9.92 -3.76
N LEU A 72 -2.74 10.25 -4.99
CA LEU A 72 -2.00 11.47 -5.33
C LEU A 72 -2.76 12.77 -5.00
N GLU A 73 -4.10 12.75 -5.05
CA GLU A 73 -4.94 13.88 -4.64
C GLU A 73 -4.83 14.19 -3.14
N HIS A 74 -4.49 13.20 -2.31
CA HIS A 74 -4.48 13.31 -0.85
C HIS A 74 -3.06 13.30 -0.25
N TYR A 75 -2.11 12.65 -0.91
CA TYR A 75 -0.76 12.43 -0.42
C TYR A 75 0.28 12.77 -1.47
N SER A 76 1.19 13.68 -1.12
CA SER A 76 2.26 14.14 -2.03
C SER A 76 3.30 13.06 -2.40
N ARG A 77 3.37 11.95 -1.66
CA ARG A 77 4.37 10.89 -1.82
C ARG A 77 3.74 9.50 -1.64
N PRO A 78 2.86 9.06 -2.54
CA PRO A 78 2.30 7.72 -2.46
C PRO A 78 3.36 6.65 -2.73
N ILE A 79 3.20 5.49 -2.11
CA ILE A 79 4.02 4.30 -2.34
C ILE A 79 3.07 3.14 -2.62
N ILE A 80 3.38 2.33 -3.62
CA ILE A 80 2.73 1.03 -3.82
C ILE A 80 3.74 -0.06 -3.48
N ILE A 81 3.38 -0.94 -2.56
CA ILE A 81 4.14 -2.15 -2.25
C ILE A 81 3.47 -3.30 -3.00
N ILE A 82 4.25 -3.95 -3.87
CA ILE A 82 3.83 -5.16 -4.58
C ILE A 82 4.46 -6.34 -3.84
N GLU A 83 3.62 -7.23 -3.31
CA GLU A 83 4.03 -8.38 -2.53
C GLU A 83 3.67 -9.70 -3.24
N GLY A 84 4.58 -10.66 -3.21
CA GLY A 84 4.40 -11.98 -3.82
C GLY A 84 5.71 -12.50 -4.40
N ASP A 85 5.68 -13.72 -4.93
CA ASP A 85 6.83 -14.31 -5.60
C ASP A 85 6.89 -13.90 -7.08
N LYS A 86 8.10 -13.64 -7.61
CA LYS A 86 8.27 -13.23 -9.01
C LYS A 86 7.71 -14.25 -10.02
N SER A 87 7.71 -15.53 -9.69
CA SER A 87 7.12 -16.59 -10.52
C SER A 87 5.61 -16.46 -10.71
N GLU A 88 4.93 -15.73 -9.82
CA GLU A 88 3.51 -15.42 -9.93
C GLU A 88 3.23 -14.34 -10.99
N PHE A 89 4.27 -13.67 -11.50
CA PHE A 89 4.12 -12.64 -12.50
C PHE A 89 3.90 -13.25 -13.91
N LEU A 90 2.64 -13.50 -14.24
CA LEU A 90 2.18 -14.05 -15.53
C LEU A 90 2.11 -13.09 -16.73
N LEU A 91 2.34 -11.77 -16.55
CA LEU A 91 2.30 -10.81 -17.66
C LEU A 91 3.60 -10.89 -18.48
N GLY A 92 3.49 -11.19 -19.77
CA GLY A 92 4.62 -11.23 -20.71
C GLY A 92 5.16 -9.84 -21.08
N ASN A 93 6.25 -9.78 -21.87
CA ASN A 93 6.99 -8.54 -22.16
C ASN A 93 6.22 -7.42 -22.91
N ASN A 94 4.91 -7.58 -23.23
CA ASN A 94 4.14 -6.65 -24.08
C ASN A 94 2.72 -6.34 -23.55
N VAL A 95 2.54 -6.12 -22.24
CA VAL A 95 1.18 -5.86 -21.68
C VAL A 95 0.73 -4.41 -21.85
N PHE A 96 1.64 -3.47 -22.12
CA PHE A 96 1.26 -2.12 -22.51
C PHE A 96 1.18 -2.03 -24.04
N LEU A 97 0.02 -2.37 -24.60
CA LEU A 97 -0.42 -1.93 -25.92
C LEU A 97 -1.35 -0.75 -25.71
N GLY A 98 -0.75 0.44 -25.56
CA GLY A 98 -1.43 1.72 -25.49
C GLY A 98 -0.49 2.80 -26.00
#